data_AF-A0A3N0B0T7-F1
#
_entry.id   AF-A0A3N0B0T7-F1
#
_cell.length_a   1.000
_cell.length_b   1.000
_cell.length_c   1.000
_cell.angle_alpha   90.00
_cell.angle_beta   90.00
_cell.angle_gamma   90.00
#
_symmetry.space_group_name_H-M   'P 1'
#
loop_
_entity.id
_entity.type
_entity.pdbx_description
1 polymer ?
#
loop_
_entity_poly.entity_id
_entity_poly.type
_entity_poly.pdbx_seq_one_letter_code
_entity_poly.pdbx_strand_id
1 'polypeptide(L)'
;MKDHVAARRFASQRAGAAGFTLAELLVVAAIVLVLVAIAVPVFTGATQGAEEAACAANRRSLKVMVADNYLLTDETPTQSMLDGYIAQLKEGNSNHDLCPTGGSYSLALGKEPANMVIKCSKHGLSPEDAMVNWLGGQTGTEGDDTRRQNYATAAGITQWPSVQSTNGKETYYLQFKSYDNSAAHVFLYAGSEKRISKGDRWRAKYICDNNGLVGEKGQWYELPNEEGIAMYGSGADDALKQLLQKEGVKKVNLENEKFVAVSQ
;
A
#
# COMPACT_ATOMS: atom_id res chain seq x y z
N MET A 1 -59.54 -59.47 53.65
CA MET A 1 -58.11 -59.84 53.70
C MET A 1 -57.34 -58.68 53.10
N LYS A 2 -56.30 -58.19 53.78
CA LYS A 2 -55.70 -56.85 53.59
C LYS A 2 -54.88 -56.76 52.30
N ASP A 3 -55.21 -55.82 51.42
CA ASP A 3 -54.34 -55.46 50.30
C ASP A 3 -53.21 -54.55 50.80
N HIS A 4 -51.99 -55.08 50.83
CA HIS A 4 -50.80 -54.34 51.19
C HIS A 4 -50.33 -53.49 50.00
N VAL A 5 -50.45 -52.17 50.17
CA VAL A 5 -49.85 -51.14 49.32
C VAL A 5 -48.32 -51.28 49.32
N ALA A 6 -47.73 -51.47 48.14
CA ALA A 6 -46.29 -51.34 47.92
C ALA A 6 -46.03 -50.13 47.01
N ALA A 7 -45.91 -48.93 47.60
CA ALA A 7 -45.45 -47.75 46.90
C ALA A 7 -43.93 -47.85 46.68
N ARG A 8 -43.51 -48.09 45.42
CA ARG A 8 -42.11 -47.98 45.01
C ARG A 8 -41.68 -46.51 45.08
N ARG A 9 -40.83 -46.16 46.04
CA ARG A 9 -40.14 -44.86 46.09
C ARG A 9 -39.10 -44.81 44.96
N PHE A 10 -39.36 -44.02 43.92
CA PHE A 10 -38.30 -43.60 43.00
C PHE A 10 -37.41 -42.59 43.73
N ALA A 11 -36.24 -43.03 44.17
CA ALA A 11 -35.20 -42.15 44.65
C ALA A 11 -34.65 -41.34 43.46
N SER A 12 -35.03 -40.07 43.38
CA SER A 12 -34.40 -39.10 42.48
C SER A 12 -32.95 -38.91 42.94
N GLN A 13 -32.00 -39.47 42.18
CA GLN A 13 -30.61 -39.03 42.21
C GLN A 13 -30.59 -37.61 41.64
N ARG A 14 -30.70 -36.60 42.52
CA ARG A 14 -30.27 -35.25 42.17
C ARG A 14 -28.75 -35.29 42.07
N ALA A 15 -28.24 -35.53 40.87
CA ALA A 15 -26.87 -35.18 40.53
C ALA A 15 -26.75 -33.67 40.81
N GLY A 16 -26.09 -33.32 41.91
CA GLY A 16 -25.83 -31.93 42.25
C GLY A 16 -25.06 -31.31 41.08
N ALA A 17 -25.69 -30.38 40.39
CA ALA A 17 -24.98 -29.53 39.46
C ALA A 17 -23.95 -28.75 40.28
N ALA A 18 -22.69 -29.18 40.24
CA ALA A 18 -21.59 -28.46 40.82
C ALA A 18 -21.48 -27.11 40.09
N GLY A 19 -21.98 -26.05 40.71
CA GLY A 19 -21.80 -24.69 40.23
C GLY A 19 -20.35 -24.24 40.44
N PHE A 20 -19.81 -23.48 39.50
CA PHE A 20 -18.49 -22.84 39.61
C PHE A 20 -18.40 -22.02 40.90
N THR A 21 -17.29 -22.16 41.62
CA THR A 21 -16.99 -21.32 42.79
C THR A 21 -16.62 -19.91 42.35
N LEU A 22 -16.87 -18.92 43.22
CA LEU A 22 -16.52 -17.51 42.94
C LEU A 22 -15.02 -17.32 42.70
N ALA A 23 -14.18 -18.12 43.38
CA ALA A 23 -12.72 -18.11 43.21
C ALA A 23 -12.29 -18.65 41.83
N GLU A 24 -12.92 -19.71 41.33
CA GLU A 24 -12.61 -20.25 39.99
C GLU A 24 -12.95 -19.24 38.90
N LEU A 25 -14.10 -18.56 39.00
CA LEU A 25 -14.47 -17.52 38.04
C LEU A 25 -13.46 -16.35 38.07
N LEU A 26 -12.98 -15.95 39.25
CA LEU A 26 -12.02 -14.86 39.40
C LEU A 26 -10.66 -15.17 38.78
N VAL A 27 -10.13 -16.38 38.97
CA VAL A 27 -8.86 -16.79 38.36
C VAL A 27 -8.96 -16.85 36.84
N VAL A 28 -10.07 -17.37 36.31
CA VAL A 28 -10.31 -17.41 34.86
C VAL A 28 -10.39 -16.00 34.29
N ALA A 29 -11.16 -15.11 34.93
CA ALA A 29 -11.26 -13.71 34.51
C ALA A 29 -9.89 -13.01 34.53
N ALA A 30 -9.07 -13.24 35.56
CA ALA A 30 -7.73 -12.68 35.66
C ALA A 30 -6.83 -13.12 34.48
N ILE A 31 -6.86 -14.40 34.11
CA ILE A 31 -6.09 -14.92 32.98
C ILE A 31 -6.61 -14.32 31.66
N VAL A 32 -7.93 -14.26 31.45
CA VAL A 32 -8.53 -13.66 30.25
C VAL A 32 -8.13 -12.20 30.10
N LEU A 33 -8.13 -11.42 31.19
CA LEU A 33 -7.72 -10.01 31.16
C LEU A 33 -6.25 -9.85 30.74
N VAL A 34 -5.35 -10.71 31.22
CA VAL A 34 -3.94 -10.69 30.81
C VAL A 34 -3.80 -11.01 29.31
N LEU A 35 -4.54 -12.00 28.81
CA LEU A 35 -4.51 -12.36 27.38
C LEU A 35 -5.05 -11.23 26.50
N VAL A 36 -6.19 -10.64 26.87
CA VAL A 36 -6.80 -9.51 26.14
C VAL A 36 -5.87 -8.29 26.13
N ALA A 37 -5.18 -8.01 27.24
CA ALA A 37 -4.25 -6.88 27.32
C ALA A 37 -3.11 -6.95 26.30
N ILE A 38 -2.63 -8.16 25.95
CA ILE A 38 -1.60 -8.37 24.93
C ILE A 38 -2.23 -8.47 23.53
N ALA A 39 -3.36 -9.17 23.41
CA ALA A 39 -3.99 -9.46 22.13
C ALA A 39 -4.54 -8.22 21.43
N VAL A 40 -5.21 -7.31 22.16
CA VAL A 40 -5.83 -6.10 21.59
C VAL A 40 -4.82 -5.18 20.88
N PRO A 41 -3.69 -4.77 21.48
CA PRO A 41 -2.74 -3.89 20.80
C PRO A 41 -2.09 -4.55 19.58
N VAL A 42 -1.82 -5.87 19.62
CA VAL A 42 -1.27 -6.60 18.48
C VAL A 42 -2.28 -6.69 17.34
N PHE A 43 -3.53 -7.05 17.67
CA PHE A 43 -4.59 -7.18 16.67
C PHE A 43 -4.93 -5.83 16.04
N THR A 44 -5.04 -4.75 16.83
CA THR A 44 -5.35 -3.41 16.30
C THR A 44 -4.31 -2.90 15.30
N GLY A 45 -3.01 -3.12 15.53
CA GLY A 45 -1.96 -2.78 14.56
C GLY A 45 -2.06 -3.59 13.27
N ALA A 46 -2.29 -4.90 13.38
CA ALA A 46 -2.49 -5.76 12.21
C ALA A 46 -3.74 -5.38 11.40
N THR A 47 -4.82 -5.00 12.08
CA THR A 47 -6.05 -4.52 11.45
C THR A 47 -5.80 -3.22 10.68
N GLN A 48 -5.13 -2.23 11.28
CA GLN A 48 -4.82 -0.96 10.60
C GLN A 48 -4.02 -1.16 9.31
N GLY A 49 -3.01 -2.04 9.32
CA GLY A 49 -2.24 -2.36 8.12
C GLY A 49 -3.09 -3.02 7.03
N ALA A 50 -4.00 -3.93 7.41
CA ALA A 50 -4.92 -4.56 6.48
C ALA A 50 -5.95 -3.57 5.91
N GLU A 51 -6.42 -2.62 6.72
CA GLU A 51 -7.34 -1.57 6.31
C GLU A 51 -6.72 -0.63 5.26
N GLU A 52 -5.48 -0.19 5.48
CA GLU A 52 -4.73 0.62 4.50
C GLU A 52 -4.49 -0.18 3.21
N ALA A 53 -4.05 -1.43 3.30
CA ALA A 53 -3.77 -2.28 2.14
C ALA A 53 -5.02 -2.48 1.27
N ALA A 54 -6.17 -2.80 1.88
CA ALA A 54 -7.43 -2.93 1.15
C ALA A 54 -7.87 -1.61 0.51
N CYS A 55 -7.72 -0.49 1.24
CA CYS A 55 -8.03 0.82 0.68
C CYS A 55 -7.11 1.18 -0.49
N ALA A 56 -5.81 0.90 -0.38
CA ALA A 56 -4.82 1.14 -1.44
C ALA A 56 -5.11 0.32 -2.71
N ALA A 57 -5.46 -0.95 -2.55
CA ALA A 57 -5.89 -1.80 -3.67
C ALA A 57 -7.13 -1.22 -4.38
N ASN A 58 -8.12 -0.77 -3.62
CA ASN A 58 -9.32 -0.16 -4.18
C ASN A 58 -9.03 1.18 -4.88
N ARG A 59 -8.13 2.03 -4.34
CA ARG A 59 -7.66 3.24 -5.05
C ARG A 59 -7.02 2.90 -6.40
N ARG A 60 -6.18 1.86 -6.43
CA ARG A 60 -5.53 1.39 -7.67
C ARG A 60 -6.54 0.91 -8.70
N SER A 61 -7.50 0.08 -8.30
CA SER A 61 -8.56 -0.41 -9.19
C SER A 61 -9.37 0.75 -9.78
N LEU A 62 -9.79 1.69 -8.95
CA LEU A 62 -10.50 2.89 -9.41
C LEU A 62 -9.64 3.71 -10.40
N LYS A 63 -8.34 3.85 -10.13
CA LYS A 63 -7.43 4.63 -10.97
C LYS A 63 -7.28 3.99 -12.35
N VAL A 64 -7.17 2.66 -12.41
CA VAL A 64 -7.14 1.91 -13.67
C VAL A 64 -8.44 2.12 -14.44
N MET A 65 -9.60 1.97 -13.80
CA MET A 65 -10.90 2.16 -14.48
C MET A 65 -11.05 3.57 -15.09
N VAL A 66 -10.64 4.60 -14.35
CA VAL A 66 -10.68 5.99 -14.83
C VAL A 66 -9.65 6.23 -15.95
N ALA A 67 -8.44 5.70 -15.81
CA ALA A 67 -7.40 5.81 -16.83
C ALA A 67 -7.78 5.09 -18.13
N ASP A 68 -8.34 3.88 -18.04
CA ASP A 68 -8.81 3.10 -19.18
C ASP A 68 -9.90 3.86 -19.94
N ASN A 69 -10.84 4.49 -19.23
CA ASN A 69 -11.85 5.29 -19.89
C ASN A 69 -11.24 6.45 -20.68
N TYR A 70 -10.33 7.21 -20.06
CA TYR A 70 -9.64 8.31 -20.74
C TYR A 70 -8.90 7.84 -21.99
N LEU A 71 -8.20 6.70 -21.94
CA LEU A 71 -7.47 6.14 -23.08
C LEU A 71 -8.38 5.67 -24.22
N LEU A 72 -9.61 5.28 -23.91
CA LEU A 72 -10.56 4.75 -24.89
C LEU A 72 -11.47 5.82 -25.50
N THR A 73 -11.77 6.88 -24.76
CA THR A 73 -12.77 7.90 -25.16
C THR A 73 -12.18 9.29 -25.36
N ASP A 74 -10.94 9.52 -24.93
CA ASP A 74 -10.32 10.84 -24.76
C ASP A 74 -11.12 11.80 -23.84
N GLU A 75 -12.12 11.30 -23.10
CA GLU A 75 -12.90 12.11 -22.17
C GLU A 75 -12.08 12.40 -20.91
N THR A 76 -11.93 13.68 -20.58
CA THR A 76 -11.17 14.08 -19.40
C THR A 76 -11.84 13.53 -18.14
N PRO A 77 -11.11 12.80 -17.27
CA PRO A 77 -11.64 12.26 -16.03
C PRO A 77 -12.33 13.31 -15.15
N THR A 78 -13.48 12.94 -14.58
CA THR A 78 -14.23 13.80 -13.66
C THR A 78 -14.56 13.07 -12.36
N GLN A 79 -14.87 13.83 -11.30
CA GLN A 79 -15.33 13.23 -10.05
C GLN A 79 -16.62 12.42 -10.25
N SER A 80 -17.54 12.87 -11.10
CA SER A 80 -18.78 12.12 -11.39
C SER A 80 -18.52 10.77 -12.04
N MET A 81 -17.51 10.68 -12.90
CA MET A 81 -17.08 9.42 -13.51
C MET A 81 -16.51 8.48 -12.44
N LEU A 82 -15.64 9.02 -11.57
CA LEU A 82 -15.10 8.27 -10.44
C LEU A 82 -16.23 7.75 -9.53
N ASP A 83 -17.24 8.57 -9.22
CA ASP A 83 -18.37 8.17 -8.38
C ASP A 83 -19.16 6.99 -8.98
N GLY A 84 -19.30 6.95 -10.32
CA GLY A 84 -19.88 5.82 -11.04
C GLY A 84 -19.06 4.53 -10.86
N TYR A 85 -17.74 4.60 -10.99
CA TYR A 85 -16.87 3.44 -10.77
C TYR A 85 -16.81 3.00 -9.32
N ILE A 86 -16.91 3.92 -8.36
CA ILE A 86 -17.05 3.59 -6.94
C ILE A 86 -18.33 2.76 -6.72
N ALA A 87 -19.45 3.18 -7.31
CA ALA A 87 -20.71 2.45 -7.19
C ALA A 87 -20.59 1.04 -7.80
N GLN A 88 -19.97 0.92 -8.98
CA GLN A 88 -19.76 -0.36 -9.65
C GLN A 88 -18.86 -1.32 -8.85
N LEU A 89 -17.73 -0.84 -8.34
CA LEU A 89 -16.83 -1.64 -7.50
C LEU A 89 -17.51 -2.04 -6.18
N LYS A 90 -18.30 -1.15 -5.60
CA LYS A 90 -19.06 -1.44 -4.38
C LYS A 90 -20.09 -2.54 -4.61
N GLU A 91 -20.83 -2.48 -5.71
CA GLU A 91 -21.77 -3.53 -6.11
C GLU A 91 -21.06 -4.88 -6.30
N GLY A 92 -19.93 -4.89 -7.02
CA GLY A 92 -19.08 -6.07 -7.21
C GLY A 92 -18.52 -6.64 -5.90
N ASN A 93 -18.37 -5.80 -4.88
CA ASN A 93 -17.90 -6.17 -3.55
C ASN A 93 -19.06 -6.44 -2.56
N SER A 94 -20.18 -6.99 -3.03
CA SER A 94 -21.35 -7.31 -2.20
C SER A 94 -21.88 -6.13 -1.38
N ASN A 95 -21.79 -4.93 -1.96
CA ASN A 95 -22.16 -3.65 -1.34
C ASN A 95 -21.35 -3.28 -0.09
N HIS A 96 -20.23 -3.94 0.19
CA HIS A 96 -19.31 -3.52 1.24
C HIS A 96 -18.58 -2.23 0.85
N ASP A 97 -18.38 -1.35 1.83
CA ASP A 97 -17.61 -0.13 1.63
C ASP A 97 -16.19 -0.45 1.16
N LEU A 98 -15.75 0.25 0.11
CA LEU A 98 -14.42 0.07 -0.47
C LEU A 98 -13.30 0.55 0.47
N CYS A 99 -13.59 1.46 1.39
CA CYS A 99 -12.65 1.82 2.44
C CYS A 99 -13.10 1.16 3.75
N PRO A 100 -12.31 0.22 4.32
CA PRO A 100 -12.69 -0.48 5.54
C PRO A 100 -13.00 0.43 6.75
N THR A 101 -12.43 1.63 6.76
CA THR A 101 -12.63 2.65 7.81
C THR A 101 -13.67 3.72 7.42
N GLY A 102 -14.48 3.47 6.38
CA GLY A 102 -15.54 4.37 5.92
C GLY A 102 -15.06 5.66 5.24
N GLY A 103 -13.88 5.64 4.62
CA GLY A 103 -13.37 6.77 3.84
C GLY A 103 -14.02 6.92 2.45
N SER A 104 -14.11 8.17 1.99
CA SER A 104 -14.55 8.55 0.64
C SER A 104 -13.36 8.73 -0.31
N TYR A 105 -13.58 8.57 -1.61
CA TYR A 105 -12.54 8.71 -2.64
C TYR A 105 -12.75 10.00 -3.46
N SER A 106 -11.66 10.66 -3.80
CA SER A 106 -11.66 11.91 -4.58
C SER A 106 -10.60 11.87 -5.67
N LEU A 107 -10.92 12.44 -6.82
CA LEU A 107 -10.05 12.55 -7.99
C LEU A 107 -9.30 13.89 -7.93
N ALA A 108 -7.99 13.85 -8.16
CA ALA A 108 -7.20 15.02 -8.47
C ALA A 108 -6.44 14.80 -9.78
N LEU A 109 -6.39 15.84 -10.62
CA LEU A 109 -5.71 15.81 -11.90
C LEU A 109 -4.41 16.61 -11.82
N GLY A 110 -3.34 16.04 -12.38
CA GLY A 110 -2.11 16.78 -12.66
C GLY A 110 -2.25 17.68 -13.91
N LYS A 111 -1.13 18.23 -14.38
CA LYS A 111 -1.09 19.04 -15.62
C LYS A 111 -1.54 18.27 -16.86
N GLU A 112 -1.39 16.95 -16.84
CA GLU A 112 -1.89 16.03 -17.86
C GLU A 112 -2.94 15.11 -17.21
N PRO A 113 -4.06 14.78 -17.88
CA PRO A 113 -5.05 13.84 -17.37
C PRO A 113 -4.45 12.48 -16.99
N ALA A 114 -3.41 12.04 -17.70
CA ALA A 114 -2.67 10.81 -17.41
C ALA A 114 -1.91 10.83 -16.06
N ASN A 115 -1.76 12.00 -15.42
CA ASN A 115 -1.13 12.15 -14.11
C ASN A 115 -2.18 12.24 -12.98
N MET A 116 -3.36 11.64 -13.17
CA MET A 116 -4.41 11.60 -12.16
C MET A 116 -4.02 10.78 -10.92
N VAL A 117 -4.59 11.16 -9.78
CA VAL A 117 -4.48 10.41 -8.53
C VAL A 117 -5.84 10.29 -7.84
N ILE A 118 -6.01 9.19 -7.11
CA ILE A 118 -7.22 8.94 -6.31
C ILE A 118 -6.84 9.00 -4.85
N LYS A 119 -7.46 9.91 -4.10
CA LYS A 119 -7.22 10.13 -2.67
C LYS A 119 -8.39 9.58 -1.85
N CYS A 120 -8.06 8.81 -0.81
CA CYS A 120 -9.00 8.45 0.25
C CYS A 120 -9.02 9.52 1.36
N SER A 121 -10.18 9.84 1.93
CA SER A 121 -10.30 10.81 3.03
C SER A 121 -9.78 10.30 4.38
N LYS A 122 -9.57 8.99 4.55
CA LYS A 122 -9.00 8.37 5.76
C LYS A 122 -7.53 7.98 5.59
N HIS A 123 -7.21 7.39 4.44
CA HIS A 123 -5.91 6.78 4.14
C HIS A 123 -5.03 7.64 3.21
N GLY A 124 -5.56 8.76 2.68
CA GLY A 124 -4.80 9.66 1.82
C GLY A 124 -4.50 9.07 0.43
N LEU A 125 -3.34 9.45 -0.11
CA LEU A 125 -2.78 8.90 -1.35
C LEU A 125 -1.90 7.71 -1.01
N SER A 126 -1.72 6.76 -1.94
CA SER A 126 -0.59 5.84 -1.81
C SER A 126 0.73 6.64 -1.79
N PRO A 127 1.79 6.13 -1.14
CA PRO A 127 3.09 6.81 -1.14
C PRO A 127 3.57 7.13 -2.56
N GLU A 128 3.39 6.20 -3.50
CA GLU A 128 3.70 6.39 -4.93
C GLU A 128 2.87 7.51 -5.58
N ASP A 129 1.55 7.55 -5.37
CA ASP A 129 0.68 8.58 -5.95
C ASP A 129 0.97 9.95 -5.32
N ALA A 130 1.28 10.00 -4.02
CA ALA A 130 1.69 11.21 -3.34
C ALA A 130 3.00 11.76 -3.93
N MET A 131 3.97 10.89 -4.17
CA MET A 131 5.24 11.24 -4.81
C MET A 131 5.01 11.73 -6.24
N VAL A 132 4.34 10.94 -7.08
CA VAL A 132 4.08 11.28 -8.49
C VAL A 132 3.29 12.57 -8.63
N ASN A 133 2.24 12.77 -7.83
CA ASN A 133 1.44 13.99 -7.85
C ASN A 133 2.25 15.23 -7.44
N TRP A 134 3.06 15.13 -6.38
CA TRP A 134 3.91 16.24 -5.96
C TRP A 134 4.93 16.61 -7.04
N LEU A 135 5.51 15.60 -7.70
CA LEU A 135 6.48 15.77 -8.78
C LEU A 135 5.87 16.47 -10.00
N GLY A 136 4.65 16.12 -10.41
CA GLY A 136 3.96 16.76 -11.53
C GLY A 136 3.67 18.25 -11.33
N GLY A 137 3.66 18.72 -10.07
CA GLY A 137 3.50 20.12 -9.70
C GLY A 137 4.80 20.94 -9.68
N GLN A 138 5.98 20.31 -9.76
CA GLN A 138 7.25 21.03 -9.61
C GLN A 138 7.62 21.79 -10.90
N THR A 139 7.86 23.10 -10.76
CA THR A 139 8.34 23.98 -11.84
C THR A 139 9.54 24.78 -11.33
N GLY A 140 10.74 24.22 -11.43
CA GLY A 140 11.97 24.88 -10.99
C GLY A 140 13.22 24.21 -11.56
N THR A 141 14.39 24.84 -11.44
CA THR A 141 15.69 24.31 -11.89
C THR A 141 16.52 23.70 -10.75
N GLU A 142 15.88 23.49 -9.60
CA GLU A 142 16.51 22.92 -8.41
C GLU A 142 17.09 21.54 -8.70
N GLY A 143 18.29 21.28 -8.17
CA GLY A 143 18.90 19.96 -8.24
C GLY A 143 18.06 18.90 -7.54
N ASP A 144 18.18 17.65 -7.98
CA ASP A 144 17.42 16.51 -7.43
C ASP A 144 17.49 16.38 -5.89
N ASP A 145 18.64 16.70 -5.29
CA ASP A 145 18.83 16.61 -3.83
C ASP A 145 17.95 17.61 -3.07
N THR A 146 17.86 18.85 -3.58
CA THR A 146 16.99 19.89 -3.03
C THR A 146 15.53 19.49 -3.17
N ARG A 147 15.13 18.99 -4.34
CA ARG A 147 13.75 18.52 -4.57
C ARG A 147 13.35 17.39 -3.63
N ARG A 148 14.25 16.45 -3.38
CA ARG A 148 14.04 15.37 -2.41
C ARG A 148 13.80 15.89 -1.00
N GLN A 149 14.59 16.87 -0.57
CA GLN A 149 14.42 17.50 0.75
C GLN A 149 13.13 18.32 0.83
N ASN A 150 12.77 19.03 -0.24
CA ASN A 150 11.52 19.78 -0.36
C ASN A 150 10.30 18.85 -0.31
N TYR A 151 10.34 17.73 -1.04
CA TYR A 151 9.31 16.70 -0.96
C TYR A 151 9.20 16.14 0.46
N ALA A 152 10.33 15.75 1.06
CA ALA A 152 10.33 15.15 2.40
C ALA A 152 9.70 16.09 3.44
N THR A 153 10.03 17.38 3.35
CA THR A 153 9.44 18.43 4.19
C THR A 153 7.95 18.59 3.94
N ALA A 154 7.53 18.68 2.67
CA ALA A 154 6.13 18.83 2.30
C ALA A 154 5.27 17.61 2.70
N ALA A 155 5.84 16.41 2.62
CA ALA A 155 5.20 15.16 3.01
C ALA A 155 5.32 14.85 4.51
N GLY A 156 6.07 15.66 5.28
CA GLY A 156 6.30 15.44 6.71
C GLY A 156 7.08 14.16 7.02
N ILE A 157 7.84 13.62 6.06
CA ILE A 157 8.60 12.39 6.23
C ILE A 157 10.03 12.69 6.68
N THR A 158 10.49 11.98 7.71
CA THR A 158 11.87 12.09 8.25
C THR A 158 12.78 10.99 7.71
N GLN A 159 12.20 9.99 7.06
CA GLN A 159 12.83 8.86 6.43
C GLN A 159 12.02 8.49 5.18
N TRP A 160 12.69 7.98 4.14
CA TRP A 160 11.99 7.46 2.98
C TRP A 160 11.08 6.28 3.35
N PRO A 161 9.92 6.10 2.68
CA PRO A 161 9.04 4.97 2.88
C PRO A 161 9.77 3.66 2.59
N SER A 162 9.65 2.68 3.50
CA SER A 162 10.27 1.36 3.32
C SER A 162 9.41 0.45 2.45
N VAL A 163 10.06 -0.43 1.70
CA VAL A 163 9.45 -1.51 0.93
C VAL A 163 10.26 -2.79 1.06
N GLN A 164 9.59 -3.93 1.07
CA GLN A 164 10.21 -5.24 1.13
C GLN A 164 10.60 -5.74 -0.26
N SER A 165 11.72 -6.46 -0.33
CA SER A 165 12.18 -7.12 -1.54
C SER A 165 11.25 -8.24 -1.99
N THR A 166 11.49 -8.73 -3.20
CA THR A 166 10.74 -9.83 -3.83
C THR A 166 10.74 -11.11 -2.98
N ASN A 167 11.82 -11.35 -2.24
CA ASN A 167 11.96 -12.50 -1.34
C ASN A 167 11.47 -12.20 0.10
N GLY A 168 11.16 -10.94 0.42
CA GLY A 168 10.70 -10.47 1.74
C GLY A 168 11.78 -10.43 2.83
N LYS A 169 13.07 -10.49 2.49
CA LYS A 169 14.19 -10.53 3.44
C LYS A 169 14.92 -9.20 3.55
N GLU A 170 14.98 -8.43 2.47
CA GLU A 170 15.65 -7.14 2.46
C GLU A 170 14.63 -6.00 2.41
N THR A 171 14.97 -4.91 3.08
CA THR A 171 14.17 -3.68 3.08
C THR A 171 14.89 -2.61 2.26
N TYR A 172 14.18 -2.03 1.31
CA TYR A 172 14.61 -0.91 0.48
C TYR A 172 13.72 0.30 0.74
N TYR A 173 14.06 1.44 0.15
CA TYR A 173 13.40 2.71 0.43
C TYR A 173 13.01 3.45 -0.85
N LEU A 174 11.73 3.75 -0.98
CA LEU A 174 11.14 4.42 -2.14
C LEU A 174 11.57 5.87 -2.21
N GLN A 175 12.07 6.23 -3.38
CA GLN A 175 12.73 7.49 -3.68
C GLN A 175 12.42 7.90 -5.12
N PHE A 176 12.79 9.12 -5.48
CA PHE A 176 12.71 9.60 -6.86
C PHE A 176 14.02 10.28 -7.28
N LYS A 177 14.24 10.33 -8.58
CA LYS A 177 15.33 11.04 -9.24
C LYS A 177 14.87 11.59 -10.59
N SER A 178 15.51 12.65 -11.10
CA SER A 178 15.40 13.05 -12.50
C SER A 178 16.75 13.03 -13.24
N TYR A 179 16.69 13.11 -14.57
CA TYR A 179 17.88 13.07 -15.44
C TYR A 179 18.49 14.42 -15.77
N ASP A 180 17.72 15.47 -15.66
CA ASP A 180 18.06 16.81 -16.14
C ASP A 180 17.56 17.89 -15.19
N ASN A 181 17.27 17.52 -13.94
CA ASN A 181 16.58 18.38 -12.99
C ASN A 181 15.25 18.91 -13.57
N SER A 182 14.52 18.09 -14.34
CA SER A 182 13.17 18.40 -14.82
C SER A 182 12.15 17.46 -14.20
N ALA A 183 10.96 17.99 -13.93
CA ALA A 183 9.82 17.19 -13.50
C ALA A 183 9.34 16.21 -14.60
N ALA A 184 9.64 16.51 -15.87
CA ALA A 184 9.28 15.67 -17.01
C ALA A 184 10.06 14.35 -17.08
N HIS A 185 11.26 14.32 -16.50
CA HIS A 185 12.16 13.16 -16.56
C HIS A 185 12.34 12.51 -15.18
N VAL A 186 11.34 12.64 -14.30
CA VAL A 186 11.37 12.00 -12.98
C VAL A 186 10.94 10.55 -13.09
N PHE A 187 11.67 9.69 -12.38
CA PHE A 187 11.35 8.29 -12.20
C PHE A 187 11.47 7.89 -10.73
N LEU A 188 10.73 6.85 -10.34
CA LEU A 188 10.79 6.28 -9.00
C LEU A 188 11.83 5.17 -8.96
N TYR A 189 12.45 4.98 -7.80
CA TYR A 189 13.34 3.87 -7.54
C TYR A 189 13.30 3.45 -6.07
N ALA A 190 13.78 2.24 -5.77
CA ALA A 190 14.04 1.80 -4.41
C ALA A 190 15.50 1.36 -4.25
N GLY A 191 16.15 1.88 -3.20
CA GLY A 191 17.55 1.60 -2.88
C GLY A 191 17.75 1.42 -1.37
N SER A 192 18.98 1.11 -0.96
CA SER A 192 19.30 0.77 0.43
C SER A 192 19.34 1.99 1.38
N GLU A 193 19.42 3.21 0.84
CA GLU A 193 19.52 4.43 1.65
C GLU A 193 18.16 4.93 2.15
N LYS A 194 18.02 5.04 3.47
CA LYS A 194 16.79 5.47 4.15
C LYS A 194 16.73 6.96 4.45
N ARG A 195 17.88 7.62 4.57
CA ARG A 195 17.99 9.02 5.00
C ARG A 195 17.70 9.96 3.83
N ILE A 196 17.08 11.10 4.15
CA ILE A 196 16.72 12.10 3.14
C ILE A 196 17.95 12.79 2.54
N SER A 197 18.89 13.25 3.37
CA SER A 197 19.97 14.17 2.98
C SER A 197 21.40 13.61 3.13
N LYS A 198 21.57 12.35 3.55
CA LYS A 198 22.88 11.74 3.83
C LYS A 198 23.00 10.35 3.22
N GLY A 199 24.25 9.92 3.01
CA GLY A 199 24.61 8.56 2.58
C GLY A 199 24.54 8.32 1.07
N ASP A 200 24.51 7.04 0.70
CA ASP A 200 24.68 6.53 -0.67
C ASP A 200 23.35 6.57 -1.44
N ARG A 201 22.88 7.80 -1.66
CA ARG A 201 21.73 8.14 -2.49
C ARG A 201 22.14 8.07 -3.96
N TRP A 202 21.23 7.70 -4.86
CA TRP A 202 21.48 7.36 -6.27
C TRP A 202 21.99 5.96 -6.54
N ARG A 203 21.56 5.02 -5.70
CA ARG A 203 21.67 3.59 -5.97
C ARG A 203 20.32 2.92 -5.90
N ALA A 204 20.05 2.05 -6.85
CA ALA A 204 18.74 1.42 -7.01
C ALA A 204 18.90 -0.09 -7.14
N LYS A 205 18.07 -0.83 -6.40
CA LYS A 205 17.79 -2.25 -6.65
C LYS A 205 16.53 -2.42 -7.49
N TYR A 206 15.59 -1.48 -7.37
CA TYR A 206 14.34 -1.45 -8.12
C TYR A 206 14.15 -0.10 -8.79
N ILE A 207 13.65 -0.10 -10.02
CA ILE A 207 13.38 1.11 -10.80
C ILE A 207 11.97 1.01 -11.41
N CYS A 208 11.23 2.11 -11.36
CA CYS A 208 9.96 2.27 -12.04
C CYS A 208 10.16 3.01 -13.36
N ASP A 209 9.74 2.40 -14.47
CA ASP A 209 9.70 3.04 -15.78
C ASP A 209 8.49 3.98 -15.89
N ASN A 210 8.58 5.13 -15.21
CA ASN A 210 7.48 6.09 -15.13
C ASN A 210 7.20 6.83 -16.45
N ASN A 211 8.10 6.70 -17.43
CA ASN A 211 8.00 7.36 -18.73
C ASN A 211 7.71 6.39 -19.88
N GLY A 212 7.67 5.08 -19.63
CA GLY A 212 7.44 4.06 -20.66
C GLY A 212 8.59 3.93 -21.66
N LEU A 213 9.84 4.03 -21.19
CA LEU A 213 11.05 3.94 -22.03
C LEU A 213 11.29 2.52 -22.59
N VAL A 214 10.90 1.49 -21.83
CA VAL A 214 11.07 0.07 -22.17
C VAL A 214 9.74 -0.67 -22.10
N GLY A 215 8.97 -0.44 -21.05
CA GLY A 215 7.71 -1.14 -20.79
C GLY A 215 6.51 -0.21 -20.81
N GLU A 216 5.43 -0.69 -20.22
CA GLU A 216 4.28 0.16 -19.91
C GLU A 216 4.68 1.21 -18.87
N LYS A 217 4.09 2.40 -19.00
CA LYS A 217 4.29 3.49 -18.05
C LYS A 217 3.93 3.01 -16.63
N GLY A 218 4.88 3.09 -15.71
CA GLY A 218 4.71 2.65 -14.32
C GLY A 218 5.15 1.20 -14.04
N GLN A 219 5.70 0.48 -15.03
CA GLN A 219 6.24 -0.86 -14.81
C GLN A 219 7.47 -0.80 -13.90
N TRP A 220 7.48 -1.61 -12.84
CA TRP A 220 8.66 -1.79 -11.99
C TRP A 220 9.57 -2.90 -12.50
N TYR A 221 10.87 -2.72 -12.28
CA TYR A 221 11.94 -3.63 -12.65
C TYR A 221 12.86 -3.88 -11.46
N GLU A 222 13.17 -5.14 -11.19
CA GLU A 222 14.20 -5.57 -10.26
C GLU A 222 15.52 -5.73 -11.01
N LEU A 223 16.56 -5.02 -10.58
CA LEU A 223 17.91 -5.12 -11.11
C LEU A 223 18.64 -6.32 -10.51
N PRO A 224 19.59 -6.96 -11.22
CA PRO A 224 20.36 -8.09 -10.69
C PRO A 224 21.17 -7.71 -9.45
N ASN A 225 21.75 -6.50 -9.45
CA ASN A 225 22.47 -5.91 -8.33
C ASN A 225 21.95 -4.50 -8.03
N GLU A 226 22.37 -3.91 -6.92
CA GLU A 226 22.12 -2.50 -6.66
C GLU A 226 23.08 -1.64 -7.49
N GLU A 227 22.53 -0.88 -8.44
CA GLU A 227 23.25 -0.18 -9.50
C GLU A 227 23.23 1.33 -9.28
N GLY A 228 24.25 2.03 -9.77
CA GLY A 228 24.31 3.49 -9.75
C GLY A 228 23.32 4.10 -10.75
N ILE A 229 22.54 5.07 -10.29
CA ILE A 229 21.54 5.78 -11.10
C ILE A 229 21.82 7.28 -11.18
N ALA A 230 23.04 7.73 -10.87
CA ALA A 230 23.47 9.13 -10.98
C ALA A 230 23.70 9.54 -12.45
N MET A 231 22.69 9.34 -13.30
CA MET A 231 22.72 9.68 -14.73
C MET A 231 22.20 11.09 -14.99
N TYR A 232 22.82 11.78 -15.96
CA TYR A 232 22.60 13.18 -16.26
C TYR A 232 22.69 13.49 -17.77
N GLY A 233 21.95 14.51 -18.22
CA GLY A 233 22.09 15.07 -19.57
C GLY A 233 21.37 14.27 -20.66
N SER A 234 21.63 14.61 -21.92
CA SER A 234 20.85 14.12 -23.08
C SER A 234 20.93 12.61 -23.35
N GLY A 235 21.86 11.88 -22.74
CA GLY A 235 21.99 10.42 -22.85
C GLY A 235 21.38 9.65 -21.68
N ALA A 236 20.72 10.32 -20.74
CA ALA A 236 20.24 9.68 -19.52
C ALA A 236 19.04 8.76 -19.75
N ASP A 237 18.14 9.08 -20.68
CA ASP A 237 17.04 8.16 -21.05
C ASP A 237 17.61 6.87 -21.66
N ASP A 238 18.62 6.97 -22.53
CA ASP A 238 19.31 5.80 -23.08
C ASP A 238 20.05 5.01 -22.00
N ALA A 239 20.69 5.69 -21.03
CA ALA A 239 21.34 5.04 -19.91
C ALA A 239 20.34 4.29 -19.01
N LEU A 240 19.17 4.88 -18.73
CA LEU A 240 18.11 4.20 -18.00
C LEU A 240 17.60 3.00 -18.80
N LYS A 241 17.34 3.19 -20.10
CA LYS A 241 16.85 2.15 -20.98
C LYS A 241 17.78 0.95 -21.01
N GLN A 242 19.09 1.19 -21.15
CA GLN A 242 20.12 0.15 -21.07
C GLN A 242 20.13 -0.54 -19.71
N LEU A 243 19.98 0.20 -18.62
CA LEU A 243 19.93 -0.36 -17.27
C LEU A 243 18.72 -1.27 -17.07
N LEU A 244 17.55 -0.87 -17.58
CA LEU A 244 16.30 -1.63 -17.52
C LEU A 244 16.28 -2.85 -18.46
N GLN A 245 17.12 -2.86 -19.49
CA GLN A 245 17.27 -3.97 -20.44
C GLN A 245 18.49 -4.85 -20.15
N LYS A 246 19.22 -4.58 -19.06
CA LYS A 246 20.40 -5.35 -18.66
C LYS A 246 20.02 -6.81 -18.41
N GLU A 247 20.96 -7.72 -18.71
CA GLU A 247 20.79 -9.14 -18.44
C GLU A 247 20.47 -9.39 -16.95
N GLY A 248 19.45 -10.20 -16.68
CA GLY A 248 19.01 -10.53 -15.33
C GLY A 248 18.00 -9.58 -14.70
N VAL A 249 17.61 -8.49 -15.39
CA VAL A 249 16.51 -7.63 -14.96
C VAL A 249 15.17 -8.35 -15.06
N LYS A 250 14.33 -8.22 -14.03
CA LYS A 250 13.01 -8.88 -13.95
C LYS A 250 11.90 -7.85 -13.78
N LYS A 251 10.77 -8.06 -14.45
CA LYS A 251 9.55 -7.28 -14.18
C LYS A 251 8.99 -7.66 -12.82
N VAL A 252 8.66 -6.66 -12.02
CA VAL A 252 8.01 -6.83 -10.71
C VAL A 252 6.85 -5.84 -10.58
N ASN A 253 5.95 -6.09 -9.65
CA ASN A 253 4.95 -5.15 -9.19
C ASN A 253 5.26 -4.74 -7.75
N LEU A 254 4.86 -3.54 -7.36
CA LEU A 254 4.83 -3.14 -5.95
C LEU A 254 3.40 -3.35 -5.42
N GLU A 255 3.27 -4.23 -4.43
CA GLU A 255 2.00 -4.61 -3.82
C GLU A 255 2.17 -4.63 -2.29
N ASN A 256 1.35 -3.87 -1.56
CA ASN A 256 1.38 -3.81 -0.09
C ASN A 256 2.80 -3.59 0.47
N GLU A 257 3.49 -2.57 -0.05
CA GLU A 257 4.87 -2.23 0.33
C GLU A 257 5.88 -3.36 0.09
N LYS A 258 5.56 -4.32 -0.78
CA LYS A 258 6.45 -5.43 -1.13
C LYS A 258 6.54 -5.60 -2.64
N PHE A 259 7.75 -5.79 -3.15
CA PHE A 259 7.91 -6.18 -4.54
C PHE A 259 7.46 -7.62 -4.73
N VAL A 260 6.76 -7.90 -5.82
CA VAL A 260 6.31 -9.23 -6.20
C VAL A 260 6.64 -9.46 -7.67
N ALA A 261 6.99 -10.69 -8.04
CA ALA A 261 7.24 -11.01 -9.44
C ALA A 261 5.94 -10.86 -10.25
N VAL A 262 6.03 -10.35 -11.48
CA VAL A 262 4.88 -10.35 -12.39
C VAL A 262 4.60 -11.80 -12.78
N SER A 263 3.43 -12.30 -12.39
CA SER A 263 2.91 -13.59 -12.85
C SER A 263 2.78 -13.56 -14.38
N GLN A 264 3.45 -14.47 -15.08
CA GLN A 264 3.23 -14.70 -16.51
C GLN A 264 1.92 -15.44 -16.76
#